data_AF-A0A1Q9EXT9-F1
#
_entry.id   AF-A0A1Q9EXT9-F1
#
_cell.length_a   1.000
_cell.length_b   1.000
_cell.length_c   1.000
_cell.angle_alpha   90.00
_cell.angle_beta   90.00
_cell.angle_gamma   90.00
#
_symmetry.space_group_name_H-M   'P 1'
#
loop_
_entity.id
_entity.type
_entity.pdbx_description
1 polymer ?
#
loop_
_entity_poly.entity_id
_entity_poly.type
_entity_poly.pdbx_seq_one_letter_code
_entity_poly.pdbx_strand_id
1 'polypeptide(L)'
;MAGLLRGRPYTLMREANRQANGSDGFEGIGHLRFRRGTDGKTRQMLEDVREKRALDLKVEPIHGDIYTYWAFRDVLVHMKHVSEEATHSKVLHVGLICVMIVQILGPPAVLIWSLYAIDWSNARVGLGAWEYIPGSYHKGVSNFFSHLLSTLFLFVFILNGIYVIRDDKQKSEKIWYLVSVLEKDGSGVVNRTWLRVGAFINSWVVVISAICMGPCFMLSKSPKDIIFDAFALLFLFRLDDVNGDLGFLEEQWDSEKFGKLYEDVRSWEEKDQRSGSLECGQISGDPKGSPQKGTTMECPATARGDGCHCSVYKTARQILLVLMVVVPAFFVFTEGVVPKHILNRSPEAHQAEWQAMQDRLQAMDAQVASMSAQLHGSAHPPAP
;
A
#
# COMPACT_ATOMS: atom_id res chain seq x y z
N MET A 1 2.89 -19.57 43.56
CA MET A 1 1.77 -19.91 42.65
C MET A 1 2.10 -19.55 41.19
N ALA A 2 3.20 -20.08 40.65
CA ALA A 2 3.70 -19.73 39.31
C ALA A 2 4.10 -20.97 38.49
N GLY A 3 3.36 -22.08 38.62
CA GLY A 3 3.81 -23.40 38.16
C GLY A 3 2.78 -24.28 37.45
N LEU A 4 1.62 -23.77 37.00
CA LEU A 4 0.53 -24.65 36.53
C LEU A 4 -0.15 -24.25 35.22
N LEU A 5 0.53 -23.48 34.34
CA LEU A 5 0.06 -23.19 32.98
C LEU A 5 1.20 -23.23 31.94
N ARG A 6 2.14 -24.17 32.06
CA ARG A 6 3.08 -24.50 30.97
C ARG A 6 2.68 -25.87 30.41
N GLY A 7 2.01 -25.92 29.25
CA GLY A 7 1.87 -27.23 28.61
C GLY A 7 0.90 -27.40 27.44
N ARG A 8 0.20 -26.37 26.93
CA ARG A 8 -0.80 -26.59 25.87
C ARG A 8 -0.84 -25.68 24.62
N PRO A 9 -0.02 -24.62 24.42
CA PRO A 9 -0.09 -23.87 23.16
C PRO A 9 0.52 -24.63 21.97
N TYR A 10 1.65 -25.31 22.18
CA TYR A 10 2.38 -25.99 21.10
C TYR A 10 1.72 -27.29 20.64
N THR A 11 0.90 -27.94 21.47
CA THR A 11 0.23 -29.19 21.08
C THR A 11 -0.85 -28.97 20.03
N LEU A 12 -1.63 -27.87 20.10
CA LEU A 12 -2.70 -27.62 19.12
C LEU A 12 -2.16 -27.27 17.73
N MET A 13 -1.14 -26.41 17.66
CA MET A 13 -0.52 -26.06 16.38
C MET A 13 0.28 -27.24 15.80
N ARG A 14 0.91 -28.05 16.66
CA ARG A 14 1.61 -29.28 16.26
C ARG A 14 0.65 -30.43 15.92
N GLU A 15 -0.54 -30.49 16.51
CA GLU A 15 -1.60 -31.45 16.19
C GLU A 15 -2.33 -31.07 14.90
N ALA A 16 -2.63 -29.78 14.68
CA ALA A 16 -3.15 -29.31 13.39
C ALA A 16 -2.14 -29.55 12.26
N ASN A 17 -0.86 -29.27 12.50
CA ASN A 17 0.20 -29.53 11.52
C ASN A 17 0.51 -31.04 11.36
N ARG A 18 0.35 -31.87 12.42
CA ARG A 18 0.38 -33.34 12.32
C ARG A 18 -0.85 -33.90 11.60
N GLN A 19 -2.04 -33.32 11.76
CA GLN A 19 -3.23 -33.74 11.03
C GLN A 19 -3.17 -33.31 9.55
N ALA A 20 -2.49 -32.20 9.26
CA ALA A 20 -2.25 -31.74 7.90
C ALA A 20 -1.14 -32.55 7.19
N ASN A 21 -0.06 -32.92 7.89
CA ASN A 21 1.12 -33.60 7.30
C ASN A 21 1.25 -35.11 7.63
N GLY A 22 0.34 -35.68 8.42
CA GLY A 22 0.49 -37.02 9.01
C GLY A 22 -0.49 -38.08 8.51
N SER A 23 -0.91 -38.07 7.25
CA SER A 23 -1.74 -39.15 6.69
C SER A 23 -1.02 -40.49 6.50
N ASP A 24 0.30 -40.56 6.72
CA ASP A 24 1.10 -41.70 6.24
C ASP A 24 1.66 -42.63 7.33
N GLY A 25 1.21 -42.53 8.59
CA GLY A 25 1.77 -43.39 9.65
C GLY A 25 0.85 -43.65 10.84
N PHE A 26 -0.10 -44.56 10.70
CA PHE A 26 -0.84 -45.14 11.83
C PHE A 26 -0.84 -46.67 11.72
N GLU A 27 0.30 -47.29 12.00
CA GLU A 27 0.39 -48.72 12.27
C GLU A 27 0.34 -48.96 13.78
N GLY A 28 -0.68 -49.68 14.24
CA GLY A 28 -0.63 -50.36 15.54
C GLY A 28 -1.67 -49.92 16.58
N ILE A 29 -2.98 -50.10 16.31
CA ILE A 29 -3.97 -50.42 17.35
C ILE A 29 -4.90 -51.52 16.81
N GLY A 30 -5.11 -52.55 17.63
CA GLY A 30 -5.71 -53.82 17.28
C GLY A 30 -7.14 -53.76 16.72
N HIS A 31 -7.30 -54.43 15.58
CA HIS A 31 -8.22 -55.54 15.39
C HIS A 31 -9.71 -55.38 15.80
N LEU A 32 -10.30 -54.19 15.62
CA LEU A 32 -11.75 -54.11 15.37
C LEU A 32 -11.99 -54.29 13.87
N ARG A 33 -12.48 -55.49 13.51
CA ARG A 33 -12.81 -55.92 12.15
C ARG A 33 -14.07 -55.17 11.68
N PHE A 34 -13.94 -53.87 11.38
CA PHE A 34 -14.95 -53.15 10.63
C PHE A 34 -14.92 -53.68 9.20
N ARG A 35 -16.05 -54.26 8.79
CA ARG A 35 -16.26 -54.92 7.49
C ARG A 35 -16.00 -53.91 6.37
N ARG A 36 -14.82 -54.00 5.75
CA ARG A 36 -14.42 -53.26 4.55
C ARG A 36 -15.38 -53.59 3.41
N GLY A 37 -16.21 -52.62 3.08
CA GLY A 37 -17.07 -52.59 1.91
C GLY A 37 -17.35 -51.15 1.48
N THR A 38 -16.45 -50.21 1.79
CA THR A 38 -16.51 -48.87 1.21
C THR A 38 -15.98 -48.97 -0.21
N ASP A 39 -16.93 -49.00 -1.13
CA ASP A 39 -16.78 -48.90 -2.57
C ASP A 39 -15.72 -47.82 -2.92
N GLY A 40 -14.78 -48.14 -3.81
CA GLY A 40 -13.70 -47.21 -4.21
C GLY A 40 -14.23 -45.85 -4.68
N LYS A 41 -15.48 -45.84 -5.17
CA LYS A 41 -16.23 -44.67 -5.58
C LYS A 41 -16.48 -43.65 -4.45
N THR A 42 -16.70 -44.11 -3.21
CA THR A 42 -16.91 -43.21 -2.06
C THR A 42 -15.60 -42.52 -1.66
N ARG A 43 -14.47 -43.21 -1.81
CA ARG A 43 -13.15 -42.64 -1.50
C ARG A 43 -12.76 -41.58 -2.51
N GLN A 44 -13.00 -41.84 -3.80
CA GLN A 44 -12.76 -40.90 -4.88
C GLN A 44 -13.68 -39.67 -4.78
N MET A 45 -14.96 -39.85 -4.45
CA MET A 45 -15.89 -38.74 -4.23
C MET A 45 -15.47 -37.86 -3.03
N LEU A 46 -14.90 -38.44 -1.98
CA LEU A 46 -14.40 -37.69 -0.82
C LEU A 46 -13.13 -36.90 -1.16
N GLU A 47 -12.23 -37.45 -1.97
CA GLU A 47 -11.05 -36.74 -2.46
C GLU A 47 -11.44 -35.59 -3.40
N ASP A 48 -12.35 -35.81 -4.35
CA ASP A 48 -12.88 -34.76 -5.23
C ASP A 48 -13.58 -33.63 -4.44
N VAL A 49 -14.35 -33.96 -3.38
CA VAL A 49 -14.99 -32.95 -2.54
C VAL A 49 -13.97 -32.20 -1.70
N ARG A 50 -12.88 -32.86 -1.28
CA ARG A 50 -11.80 -32.23 -0.51
C ARG A 50 -10.95 -31.32 -1.40
N GLU A 51 -10.64 -31.75 -2.62
CA GLU A 51 -9.93 -30.97 -3.63
C GLU A 51 -10.78 -29.80 -4.13
N LYS A 52 -12.07 -30.01 -4.41
CA LYS A 52 -12.99 -28.90 -4.73
C LYS A 52 -13.13 -27.91 -3.58
N ARG A 53 -13.23 -28.36 -2.33
CA ARG A 53 -13.24 -27.44 -1.18
C ARG A 53 -11.92 -26.70 -1.01
N ALA A 54 -10.80 -27.34 -1.30
CA ALA A 54 -9.49 -26.70 -1.29
C ALA A 54 -9.34 -25.66 -2.44
N LEU A 55 -9.95 -25.93 -3.59
CA LEU A 55 -10.02 -25.01 -4.74
C LEU A 55 -11.04 -23.87 -4.54
N ASP A 56 -12.13 -24.12 -3.82
CA ASP A 56 -13.23 -23.15 -3.64
C ASP A 56 -12.98 -22.17 -2.47
N LEU A 57 -12.21 -22.56 -1.45
CA LEU A 57 -11.70 -21.60 -0.47
C LEU A 57 -10.49 -20.89 -1.06
N LYS A 58 -10.76 -19.92 -1.93
CA LYS A 58 -9.80 -18.84 -2.21
C LYS A 58 -9.57 -18.08 -0.91
N VAL A 59 -8.61 -18.57 -0.12
CA VAL A 59 -8.10 -17.90 1.07
C VAL A 59 -7.50 -16.59 0.59
N GLU A 60 -8.06 -15.48 1.06
CA GLU A 60 -7.52 -14.15 0.75
C GLU A 60 -6.16 -14.02 1.46
N PRO A 61 -5.05 -13.82 0.73
CA PRO A 61 -3.74 -13.67 1.35
C PRO A 61 -3.74 -12.41 2.22
N ILE A 62 -3.11 -12.50 3.39
CA ILE A 62 -2.91 -11.33 4.25
C ILE A 62 -1.51 -10.81 3.98
N HIS A 63 -1.44 -9.78 3.14
CA HIS A 63 -0.21 -9.06 2.90
C HIS A 63 0.25 -8.36 4.18
N GLY A 64 1.52 -8.52 4.50
CA GLY A 64 2.18 -7.82 5.59
C GLY A 64 2.68 -6.45 5.14
N ASP A 65 3.13 -5.66 6.09
CA ASP A 65 4.00 -4.52 5.88
C ASP A 65 5.29 -4.69 6.72
N ILE A 66 6.21 -3.73 6.63
CA ILE A 66 7.47 -3.74 7.39
C ILE A 66 7.21 -3.82 8.91
N TYR A 67 6.16 -3.17 9.38
CA TYR A 67 5.81 -3.05 10.79
C TYR A 67 5.12 -4.32 11.31
N THR A 68 4.32 -5.00 10.47
CA THR A 68 3.75 -6.30 10.80
C THR A 68 4.84 -7.35 10.86
N TYR A 69 5.84 -7.29 9.97
CA TYR A 69 7.02 -8.15 10.07
C TYR A 69 7.74 -7.96 11.43
N TRP A 70 7.93 -6.72 11.89
CA TRP A 70 8.55 -6.45 13.19
C TRP A 70 7.67 -6.85 14.37
N ALA A 71 6.36 -6.70 14.25
CA ALA A 71 5.41 -7.14 15.26
C ALA A 71 5.45 -8.67 15.43
N PHE A 72 5.56 -9.42 14.33
CA PHE A 72 5.53 -10.88 14.29
C PHE A 72 6.91 -11.54 14.27
N ARG A 73 8.00 -10.77 14.36
CA ARG A 73 9.38 -11.29 14.24
C ARG A 73 9.62 -12.52 15.10
N ASP A 74 9.24 -12.46 16.38
CA ASP A 74 9.46 -13.56 17.31
C ASP A 74 8.64 -14.80 16.92
N VAL A 75 7.40 -14.61 16.48
CA VAL A 75 6.53 -15.70 15.99
C VAL A 75 7.11 -16.34 14.73
N LEU A 76 7.57 -15.52 13.77
CA LEU A 76 8.17 -15.99 12.53
C LEU A 76 9.45 -16.78 12.75
N VAL A 77 10.31 -16.34 13.68
CA VAL A 77 11.53 -17.08 14.06
C VAL A 77 11.19 -18.44 14.67
N HIS A 78 10.08 -18.56 15.40
CA HIS A 78 9.63 -19.85 15.93
C HIS A 78 8.99 -20.75 14.86
N MET A 79 8.30 -20.18 13.86
CA MET A 79 7.67 -20.94 12.77
C MET A 79 8.68 -21.48 11.75
N LYS A 80 9.69 -20.68 11.41
CA LYS A 80 10.81 -21.12 10.57
C LYS A 80 11.74 -21.97 11.43
N HIS A 81 11.43 -23.27 11.58
CA HIS A 81 12.29 -24.24 12.25
C HIS A 81 13.73 -24.09 11.73
N VAL A 82 14.57 -23.45 12.55
CA VAL A 82 15.84 -22.84 12.19
C VAL A 82 16.82 -23.81 11.54
N SER A 83 17.33 -23.46 10.36
CA SER A 83 18.68 -23.81 9.91
C SER A 83 19.17 -22.80 8.84
N GLU A 84 20.27 -22.09 9.14
CA GLU A 84 21.22 -21.43 8.21
C GLU A 84 21.06 -20.00 7.62
N GLU A 85 20.06 -19.17 7.97
CA GLU A 85 19.94 -17.79 7.37
C GLU A 85 20.29 -16.58 8.27
N ALA A 86 21.20 -16.72 9.24
CA ALA A 86 21.54 -15.63 10.15
C ALA A 86 22.11 -14.36 9.45
N THR A 87 22.81 -14.52 8.32
CA THR A 87 23.41 -13.41 7.57
C THR A 87 22.38 -12.63 6.75
N HIS A 88 21.42 -13.32 6.12
CA HIS A 88 20.36 -12.68 5.32
C HIS A 88 19.49 -11.76 6.18
N SER A 89 19.29 -12.14 7.45
CA SER A 89 18.55 -11.34 8.42
C SER A 89 19.15 -9.94 8.61
N LYS A 90 20.48 -9.77 8.71
CA LYS A 90 21.08 -8.45 8.98
C LYS A 90 20.90 -7.46 7.84
N VAL A 91 21.12 -7.89 6.60
CA VAL A 91 20.96 -7.05 5.41
C VAL A 91 19.52 -6.61 5.27
N LEU A 92 18.57 -7.54 5.45
CA LEU A 92 17.15 -7.23 5.47
C LEU A 92 16.82 -6.16 6.51
N HIS A 93 17.25 -6.32 7.76
CA HIS A 93 16.95 -5.33 8.81
C HIS A 93 17.48 -3.93 8.48
N VAL A 94 18.69 -3.84 7.90
CA VAL A 94 19.23 -2.55 7.42
C VAL A 94 18.36 -1.97 6.32
N GLY A 95 17.96 -2.79 5.33
CA GLY A 95 17.05 -2.38 4.26
C GLY A 95 15.73 -1.83 4.78
N LEU A 96 15.09 -2.54 5.71
CA LEU A 96 13.82 -2.13 6.34
C LEU A 96 13.95 -0.81 7.12
N ILE A 97 15.06 -0.62 7.85
CA ILE A 97 15.33 0.63 8.56
C ILE A 97 15.51 1.78 7.57
N CYS A 98 16.26 1.57 6.48
CA CYS A 98 16.44 2.57 5.43
C CYS A 98 15.11 2.98 4.80
N VAL A 99 14.25 2.01 4.48
CA VAL A 99 12.89 2.28 3.96
C VAL A 99 12.10 3.14 4.95
N MET A 100 12.05 2.75 6.22
CA MET A 100 11.32 3.49 7.25
C MET A 100 11.84 4.94 7.40
N ILE A 101 13.16 5.15 7.34
CA ILE A 101 13.75 6.50 7.38
C ILE A 101 13.33 7.32 6.16
N VAL A 102 13.39 6.73 4.96
CA VAL A 102 12.97 7.40 3.71
C VAL A 102 11.49 7.77 3.76
N GLN A 103 10.64 6.91 4.32
CA GLN A 103 9.21 7.20 4.49
C GLN A 103 8.95 8.37 5.45
N ILE A 104 9.64 8.40 6.59
CA ILE A 104 9.45 9.46 7.58
C ILE A 104 9.97 10.80 7.06
N LEU A 105 11.14 10.82 6.42
CA LEU A 105 11.85 12.05 6.03
C LEU A 105 11.55 12.52 4.60
N GLY A 106 11.26 11.61 3.69
CA GLY A 106 11.11 11.87 2.26
C GLY A 106 10.02 12.90 1.95
N PRO A 107 8.73 12.63 2.27
CA PRO A 107 7.66 13.58 1.99
C PRO A 107 7.87 14.95 2.65
N PRO A 108 8.24 15.07 3.94
CA PRO A 108 8.57 16.37 4.53
C PRO A 108 9.72 17.11 3.84
N ALA A 109 10.79 16.40 3.45
CA ALA A 109 11.92 17.01 2.75
C ALA A 109 11.49 17.59 1.39
N VAL A 110 10.68 16.85 0.62
CA VAL A 110 10.10 17.32 -0.63
C VAL A 110 9.19 18.53 -0.40
N LEU A 111 8.30 18.47 0.61
CA LEU A 111 7.41 19.59 0.95
C LEU A 111 8.20 20.86 1.26
N ILE A 112 9.17 20.75 2.17
CA ILE A 112 10.00 21.88 2.60
C ILE A 112 10.74 22.46 1.39
N TRP A 113 11.41 21.61 0.60
CA TRP A 113 12.13 22.07 -0.59
C TRP A 113 11.19 22.79 -1.56
N SER A 114 10.03 22.22 -1.88
CA SER A 114 9.07 22.82 -2.81
C SER A 114 8.54 24.16 -2.31
N LEU A 115 8.23 24.27 -1.01
CA LEU A 115 7.79 25.54 -0.41
C LEU A 115 8.88 26.62 -0.45
N TYR A 116 10.15 26.25 -0.26
CA TYR A 116 11.28 27.17 -0.36
C TYR A 116 11.60 27.56 -1.80
N ALA A 117 11.37 26.66 -2.77
CA ALA A 117 11.61 26.91 -4.19
C ALA A 117 10.58 27.86 -4.80
N ILE A 118 9.39 27.98 -4.21
CA ILE A 118 8.35 28.93 -4.63
C ILE A 118 8.70 30.35 -4.15
N ASP A 119 8.62 31.34 -5.05
CA ASP A 119 8.55 32.75 -4.67
C ASP A 119 7.10 33.16 -4.40
N TRP A 120 6.84 33.53 -3.15
CA TRP A 120 5.54 33.97 -2.67
C TRP A 120 5.35 35.49 -2.76
N SER A 121 6.38 36.26 -3.16
CA SER A 121 6.35 37.73 -3.15
C SER A 121 5.24 38.32 -4.04
N ASN A 122 4.91 37.62 -5.12
CA ASN A 122 3.90 38.01 -6.10
C ASN A 122 2.66 37.11 -6.08
N ALA A 123 2.53 36.24 -5.07
CA ALA A 123 1.41 35.33 -4.96
C ALA A 123 0.09 36.10 -4.77
N ARG A 124 -0.89 35.84 -5.63
CA ARG A 124 -2.22 36.44 -5.59
C ARG A 124 -3.27 35.35 -5.68
N VAL A 125 -4.44 35.62 -5.11
CA VAL A 125 -5.61 34.75 -5.29
C VAL A 125 -6.42 35.28 -6.47
N GLY A 126 -6.63 34.46 -7.50
CA GLY A 126 -7.29 34.90 -8.73
C GLY A 126 -7.59 33.76 -9.71
N LEU A 127 -8.07 34.15 -10.90
CA LEU A 127 -8.26 33.25 -12.06
C LEU A 127 -7.57 33.78 -13.35
N GLY A 128 -6.75 34.83 -13.26
CA GLY A 128 -5.92 35.33 -14.36
C GLY A 128 -4.83 34.36 -14.88
N ALA A 129 -4.44 33.33 -14.13
CA ALA A 129 -3.56 32.24 -14.57
C ALA A 129 -4.24 31.36 -15.64
N TRP A 130 -5.57 31.32 -15.63
CA TRP A 130 -6.39 30.61 -16.61
C TRP A 130 -6.71 31.44 -17.86
N GLU A 131 -6.27 32.70 -17.91
CA GLU A 131 -6.48 33.56 -19.07
C GLU A 131 -5.75 32.99 -20.29
N TYR A 132 -6.53 32.58 -21.29
CA TYR A 132 -6.02 32.08 -22.55
C TYR A 132 -5.66 33.24 -23.48
N ILE A 133 -4.39 33.29 -23.91
CA ILE A 133 -3.91 34.24 -24.91
C ILE A 133 -3.46 33.44 -26.14
N PRO A 134 -4.18 33.54 -27.27
CA PRO A 134 -3.82 32.85 -28.51
C PRO A 134 -2.37 33.18 -28.93
N GLY A 135 -1.59 32.14 -29.25
CA GLY A 135 -0.20 32.28 -29.69
C GLY A 135 0.83 32.60 -28.58
N SER A 136 0.40 32.80 -27.34
CA SER A 136 1.33 32.96 -26.22
C SER A 136 1.94 31.62 -25.81
N TYR A 137 3.26 31.59 -25.64
CA TYR A 137 3.95 30.42 -25.09
C TYR A 137 3.53 30.14 -23.63
N HIS A 138 3.35 31.19 -22.83
CA HIS A 138 3.05 31.08 -21.39
C HIS A 138 1.56 30.96 -21.08
N LYS A 139 0.69 31.50 -21.93
CA LYS A 139 -0.78 31.52 -21.74
C LYS A 139 -1.55 30.80 -22.86
N GLY A 140 -0.87 29.97 -23.64
CA GLY A 140 -1.47 29.22 -24.74
C GLY A 140 -2.18 27.94 -24.29
N VAL A 141 -2.51 27.10 -25.27
CA VAL A 141 -3.26 25.84 -25.09
C VAL A 141 -2.50 24.88 -24.16
N SER A 142 -1.17 24.85 -24.26
CA SER A 142 -0.32 24.01 -23.41
C SER A 142 -0.45 24.36 -21.92
N ASN A 143 -0.53 25.66 -21.59
CA ASN A 143 -0.69 26.10 -20.20
C ASN A 143 -2.05 25.67 -19.63
N PHE A 144 -3.12 25.84 -20.41
CA PHE A 144 -4.46 25.40 -20.03
C PHE A 144 -4.52 23.90 -19.76
N PHE A 145 -4.00 23.06 -20.67
CA PHE A 145 -3.97 21.62 -20.46
C PHE A 145 -3.08 21.21 -19.29
N SER A 146 -1.98 21.92 -19.04
CA SER A 146 -1.12 21.66 -17.87
C SER A 146 -1.87 21.89 -16.55
N HIS A 147 -2.62 22.98 -16.44
CA HIS A 147 -3.43 23.28 -15.25
C HIS A 147 -4.59 22.30 -15.07
N LEU A 148 -5.29 21.96 -16.17
CA LEU A 148 -6.36 20.96 -16.14
C LEU A 148 -5.84 19.60 -15.71
N LEU A 149 -4.72 19.16 -16.30
CA LEU A 149 -4.08 17.88 -15.98
C LEU A 149 -3.61 17.84 -14.52
N SER A 150 -2.95 18.90 -14.06
CA SER A 150 -2.52 19.04 -12.65
C SER A 150 -3.70 18.93 -11.69
N THR A 151 -4.80 19.64 -11.97
CA THR A 151 -5.99 19.63 -11.13
C THR A 151 -6.60 18.22 -11.06
N LEU A 152 -6.74 17.54 -12.20
CA LEU A 152 -7.24 16.16 -12.26
C LEU A 152 -6.31 15.18 -11.52
N PHE A 153 -5.00 15.30 -11.71
CA PHE A 153 -4.03 14.47 -11.00
C PHE A 153 -4.05 14.69 -9.49
N LEU A 154 -4.23 15.93 -9.01
CA LEU A 154 -4.39 16.21 -7.57
C LEU A 154 -5.61 15.46 -7.00
N PHE A 155 -6.75 15.51 -7.68
CA PHE A 155 -7.95 14.78 -7.27
C PHE A 155 -7.72 13.26 -7.25
N VAL A 156 -7.20 12.71 -8.34
CA VAL A 156 -6.96 11.27 -8.47
C VAL A 156 -5.93 10.78 -7.45
N PHE A 157 -4.86 11.53 -7.22
CA PHE A 157 -3.83 11.19 -6.25
C PHE A 157 -4.38 11.13 -4.82
N ILE A 158 -5.17 12.12 -4.41
CA ILE A 158 -5.78 12.15 -3.08
C ILE A 158 -6.83 11.04 -2.94
N LEU A 159 -7.62 10.79 -3.97
CA LEU A 159 -8.60 9.68 -3.99
C LEU A 159 -7.90 8.32 -3.85
N ASN A 160 -6.77 8.13 -4.54
CA ASN A 160 -5.93 6.95 -4.40
C ASN A 160 -5.39 6.82 -2.97
N GLY A 161 -4.93 7.92 -2.35
CA GLY A 161 -4.53 7.92 -0.95
C GLY A 161 -5.65 7.47 0.01
N ILE A 162 -6.89 7.90 -0.23
CA ILE A 162 -8.06 7.45 0.56
C ILE A 162 -8.31 5.95 0.38
N TYR A 163 -8.18 5.43 -0.84
CA TYR A 163 -8.34 4.01 -1.13
C TYR A 163 -7.27 3.20 -0.40
N VAL A 164 -6.01 3.63 -0.45
CA VAL A 164 -4.89 2.97 0.22
C VAL A 164 -5.06 2.93 1.73
N ILE A 165 -5.44 4.05 2.36
CA ILE A 165 -5.73 4.08 3.81
C ILE A 165 -6.87 3.12 4.19
N ARG A 166 -7.88 2.96 3.32
CA ARG A 166 -8.98 2.03 3.57
C ARG A 166 -8.51 0.57 3.48
N ASP A 167 -7.71 0.25 2.47
CA ASP A 167 -7.15 -1.09 2.27
C ASP A 167 -6.23 -1.49 3.45
N ASP A 168 -5.30 -0.60 3.83
CA ASP A 168 -4.41 -0.79 4.98
C ASP A 168 -5.18 -0.97 6.28
N LYS A 169 -6.27 -0.22 6.48
CA LYS A 169 -7.14 -0.41 7.64
C LYS A 169 -7.71 -1.82 7.68
N GLN A 170 -8.22 -2.34 6.55
CA GLN A 170 -8.80 -3.68 6.48
C GLN A 170 -7.75 -4.77 6.75
N LYS A 171 -6.56 -4.66 6.15
CA LYS A 171 -5.43 -5.55 6.41
C LYS A 171 -5.06 -5.54 7.89
N SER A 172 -4.90 -4.34 8.46
CA SER A 172 -4.53 -4.18 9.86
C SER A 172 -5.59 -4.73 10.81
N GLU A 173 -6.89 -4.60 10.52
CA GLU A 173 -7.97 -5.20 11.32
C GLU A 173 -7.86 -6.74 11.36
N LYS A 174 -7.56 -7.40 10.22
CA LYS A 174 -7.34 -8.86 10.16
C LYS A 174 -6.12 -9.27 11.00
N ILE A 175 -5.03 -8.51 10.91
CA ILE A 175 -3.80 -8.76 11.66
C ILE A 175 -4.04 -8.58 13.17
N TRP A 176 -4.71 -7.50 13.58
CA TRP A 176 -5.07 -7.26 14.98
C TRP A 176 -5.95 -8.36 15.58
N TYR A 177 -6.89 -8.88 14.79
CA TYR A 177 -7.69 -10.04 15.19
C TYR A 177 -6.81 -11.26 15.44
N LEU A 178 -5.91 -11.57 14.49
CA LEU A 178 -4.98 -12.69 14.63
C LEU A 178 -4.08 -12.56 15.87
N VAL A 179 -3.52 -11.37 16.11
CA VAL A 179 -2.74 -11.07 17.33
C VAL A 179 -3.54 -11.34 18.60
N SER A 180 -4.80 -10.90 18.62
CA SER A 180 -5.67 -11.06 19.78
C SER A 180 -5.97 -12.52 20.10
N VAL A 181 -5.99 -13.40 19.09
CA VAL A 181 -6.18 -14.85 19.30
C VAL A 181 -4.87 -15.50 19.75
N LEU A 182 -3.75 -15.21 19.08
CA LEU A 182 -2.45 -15.77 19.44
C LEU A 182 -2.04 -15.44 20.88
N GLU A 183 -2.33 -14.22 21.35
CA GLU A 183 -2.08 -13.81 22.73
C GLU A 183 -2.95 -14.57 23.74
N LYS A 184 -4.22 -14.86 23.43
CA LYS A 184 -5.09 -15.68 24.30
C LYS A 184 -4.55 -17.10 24.45
N ASP A 185 -3.99 -17.64 23.37
CA ASP A 185 -3.43 -19.00 23.34
C ASP A 185 -2.04 -19.07 23.99
N GLY A 186 -1.40 -17.93 24.27
CA GLY A 186 -0.04 -17.88 24.79
C GLY A 186 1.02 -18.41 23.81
N SER A 187 0.70 -18.41 22.50
CA SER A 187 1.53 -18.98 21.44
C SER A 187 2.66 -18.05 20.96
N GLY A 188 2.70 -16.81 21.44
CA GLY A 188 3.79 -15.88 21.18
C GLY A 188 3.52 -14.49 21.75
N VAL A 189 4.60 -13.73 21.95
CA VAL A 189 4.51 -12.31 22.32
C VAL A 189 4.53 -11.52 21.01
N VAL A 190 3.38 -10.99 20.59
CA VAL A 190 3.32 -10.08 19.44
C VAL A 190 3.47 -8.64 19.93
N ASN A 191 4.36 -7.87 19.32
CA ASN A 191 4.56 -6.49 19.71
C ASN A 191 3.53 -5.56 19.07
N ARG A 192 2.42 -5.35 19.77
CA ARG A 192 1.33 -4.42 19.41
C ARG A 192 1.80 -2.98 19.14
N THR A 193 2.93 -2.56 19.70
CA THR A 193 3.47 -1.21 19.50
C THR A 193 3.86 -0.99 18.05
N TRP A 194 4.48 -1.98 17.41
CA TRP A 194 4.89 -1.89 16.00
C TRP A 194 3.70 -1.74 15.06
N LEU A 195 2.60 -2.45 15.32
CA LEU A 195 1.35 -2.29 14.54
C LEU A 195 0.78 -0.87 14.64
N ARG A 196 0.86 -0.23 15.82
CA ARG A 196 0.42 1.18 15.99
C ARG A 196 1.34 2.15 15.27
N VAL A 197 2.65 1.91 15.34
CA VAL A 197 3.66 2.71 14.63
C VAL A 197 3.47 2.61 13.12
N GLY A 198 3.22 1.41 12.59
CA GLY A 198 2.96 1.21 11.16
C GLY A 198 1.71 1.97 10.69
N ALA A 199 0.60 1.81 11.39
CA ALA A 199 -0.63 2.55 11.06
C ALA A 199 -0.44 4.07 11.06
N PHE A 200 0.37 4.59 12.00
CA PHE A 200 0.73 6.00 12.06
C PHE A 200 1.62 6.43 10.90
N ILE A 201 2.72 5.71 10.62
CA ILE A 201 3.66 6.07 9.57
C ILE A 201 2.98 5.97 8.20
N ASN A 202 2.24 4.90 7.91
CA ASN A 202 1.54 4.75 6.63
C ASN A 202 0.56 5.91 6.39
N SER A 203 -0.23 6.25 7.41
CA SER A 203 -1.14 7.40 7.35
C SER A 203 -0.40 8.73 7.18
N TRP A 204 0.72 8.92 7.90
CA TRP A 204 1.56 10.11 7.83
C TRP A 204 2.11 10.32 6.42
N VAL A 205 2.70 9.28 5.83
CA VAL A 205 3.34 9.36 4.51
C VAL A 205 2.30 9.72 3.44
N VAL A 206 1.12 9.08 3.45
CA VAL A 206 0.04 9.38 2.50
C VAL A 206 -0.46 10.82 2.66
N VAL A 207 -0.71 11.28 3.89
CA VAL A 207 -1.21 12.65 4.15
C VAL A 207 -0.20 13.71 3.74
N ILE A 208 1.07 13.58 4.14
CA ILE A 208 2.09 14.56 3.78
C ILE A 208 2.33 14.55 2.26
N SER A 209 2.37 13.38 1.61
CA SER A 209 2.54 13.29 0.16
C SER A 209 1.40 13.97 -0.59
N ALA A 210 0.16 13.87 -0.11
CA ALA A 210 -0.98 14.60 -0.65
C ALA A 210 -0.82 16.13 -0.53
N ILE A 211 -0.20 16.61 0.56
CA ILE A 211 0.12 18.05 0.73
C ILE A 211 1.27 18.45 -0.20
N CYS A 212 2.30 17.62 -0.37
CA CYS A 212 3.45 17.88 -1.26
C CYS A 212 3.05 18.14 -2.70
N MET A 213 2.04 17.41 -3.20
CA MET A 213 1.62 17.48 -4.59
C MET A 213 1.24 18.90 -5.04
N GLY A 214 0.62 19.69 -4.18
CA GLY A 214 0.24 21.07 -4.51
C GLY A 214 1.44 21.93 -4.90
N PRO A 215 2.40 22.17 -3.98
CA PRO A 215 3.63 22.91 -4.29
C PRO A 215 4.46 22.31 -5.43
N CYS A 216 4.56 20.99 -5.56
CA CYS A 216 5.30 20.37 -6.67
C CYS A 216 4.68 20.73 -8.03
N PHE A 217 3.35 20.67 -8.15
CA PHE A 217 2.68 21.03 -9.39
C PHE A 217 2.78 22.52 -9.72
N MET A 218 2.85 23.39 -8.71
CA MET A 218 3.12 24.82 -8.91
C MET A 218 4.53 25.09 -9.45
N LEU A 219 5.50 24.21 -9.17
CA LEU A 219 6.87 24.31 -9.68
C LEU A 219 7.07 23.65 -11.04
N SER A 220 6.14 22.77 -11.43
CA SER A 220 6.21 22.03 -12.68
C SER A 220 6.13 22.98 -13.90
N LYS A 221 7.00 22.78 -14.88
CA LYS A 221 7.04 23.60 -16.10
C LYS A 221 6.36 22.92 -17.28
N SER A 222 6.22 21.61 -17.20
CA SER A 222 5.64 20.79 -18.25
C SER A 222 4.70 19.72 -17.68
N PRO A 223 3.70 19.28 -18.47
CA PRO A 223 2.87 18.11 -18.16
C PRO A 223 3.68 16.86 -17.84
N LYS A 224 4.88 16.73 -18.42
CA LYS A 224 5.81 15.65 -18.16
C LYS A 224 6.27 15.68 -16.70
N ASP A 225 6.71 16.83 -16.22
CA ASP A 225 7.20 17.00 -14.84
C ASP A 225 6.09 16.67 -13.82
N ILE A 226 4.86 17.11 -14.09
CA ILE A 226 3.65 16.80 -13.29
C ILE A 226 3.48 15.29 -13.11
N ILE A 227 3.59 14.54 -14.21
CA ILE A 227 3.45 13.08 -14.19
C ILE A 227 4.60 12.44 -13.39
N PHE A 228 5.84 12.88 -13.59
CA PHE A 228 7.00 12.33 -12.86
C PHE A 228 6.94 12.63 -11.36
N ASP A 229 6.57 13.85 -10.97
CA ASP A 229 6.42 14.23 -9.56
C ASP A 229 5.30 13.41 -8.89
N ALA A 230 4.19 13.20 -9.59
CA ALA A 230 3.09 12.36 -9.10
C ALA A 230 3.53 10.90 -8.89
N PHE A 231 4.26 10.31 -9.84
CA PHE A 231 4.77 8.95 -9.72
C PHE A 231 5.84 8.82 -8.64
N ALA A 232 6.71 9.81 -8.48
CA ALA A 232 7.73 9.82 -7.43
C ALA A 232 7.09 9.84 -6.03
N LEU A 233 6.06 10.67 -5.83
CA LEU A 233 5.32 10.70 -4.57
C LEU A 233 4.48 9.45 -4.36
N LEU A 234 3.90 8.87 -5.43
CA LEU A 234 3.20 7.58 -5.37
C LEU A 234 4.12 6.45 -4.91
N PHE A 235 5.33 6.40 -5.45
CA PHE A 235 6.36 5.45 -5.05
C PHE A 235 6.73 5.61 -3.57
N LEU A 236 6.91 6.85 -3.10
CA LEU A 236 7.28 7.11 -1.70
C LEU A 236 6.27 6.58 -0.68
N PHE A 237 4.96 6.69 -0.94
CA PHE A 237 3.97 6.18 0.00
C PHE A 237 3.61 4.70 -0.20
N ARG A 238 4.07 4.05 -1.28
CA ARG A 238 3.94 2.60 -1.50
C ARG A 238 5.17 1.81 -1.03
N LEU A 239 6.18 2.48 -0.48
CA LEU A 239 7.50 1.92 -0.22
C LEU A 239 7.52 0.85 0.90
N ASP A 240 6.55 0.86 1.81
CA ASP A 240 6.42 -0.13 2.91
C ASP A 240 5.57 -1.35 2.57
N ASP A 241 4.80 -1.31 1.47
CA ASP A 241 3.99 -2.45 1.07
C ASP A 241 4.95 -3.58 0.67
N VAL A 242 4.96 -4.66 1.46
CA VAL A 242 5.87 -5.82 1.37
C VAL A 242 5.85 -6.49 0.00
N ASN A 243 4.70 -6.41 -0.66
CA ASN A 243 4.43 -6.93 -2.00
C ASN A 243 4.79 -5.93 -3.12
N GLY A 244 5.43 -4.81 -2.78
CA GLY A 244 5.92 -3.82 -3.71
C GLY A 244 7.23 -4.21 -4.39
N ASP A 245 7.64 -3.40 -5.37
CA ASP A 245 8.76 -3.60 -6.30
C ASP A 245 10.14 -3.90 -5.68
N LEU A 246 10.30 -3.77 -4.36
CA LEU A 246 11.57 -3.99 -3.67
C LEU A 246 11.82 -5.46 -3.28
N GLY A 247 10.78 -6.31 -3.22
CA GLY A 247 10.90 -7.77 -3.03
C GLY A 247 11.54 -8.27 -1.72
N PHE A 248 12.00 -7.39 -0.82
CA PHE A 248 12.77 -7.78 0.36
C PHE A 248 12.02 -8.67 1.36
N LEU A 249 10.70 -8.54 1.42
CA LEU A 249 9.87 -9.18 2.44
C LEU A 249 9.05 -10.36 1.93
N GLU A 250 8.92 -10.55 0.61
CA GLU A 250 8.14 -11.65 0.03
C GLU A 250 8.66 -13.03 0.50
N GLU A 251 9.97 -13.18 0.66
CA GLU A 251 10.60 -14.42 1.17
C GLU A 251 10.40 -14.64 2.68
N GLN A 252 10.12 -13.56 3.42
CA GLN A 252 10.05 -13.59 4.88
C GLN A 252 8.63 -13.60 5.41
N TRP A 253 7.68 -13.05 4.65
CA TRP A 253 6.27 -12.99 4.97
C TRP A 253 5.44 -13.87 4.02
N ASP A 254 5.04 -15.04 4.52
CA ASP A 254 4.19 -15.96 3.76
C ASP A 254 2.71 -15.52 3.87
N SER A 255 2.30 -14.63 2.98
CA SER A 255 0.95 -14.03 2.96
C SER A 255 -0.16 -15.09 2.88
N GLU A 256 0.09 -16.22 2.21
CA GLU A 256 -0.87 -17.32 2.09
C GLU A 256 -1.03 -18.07 3.41
N LYS A 257 0.07 -18.37 4.12
CA LYS A 257 0.01 -19.00 5.44
C LYS A 257 -0.71 -18.12 6.46
N PHE A 258 -0.46 -16.82 6.46
CA PHE A 258 -1.17 -15.90 7.37
C PHE A 258 -2.66 -15.79 7.02
N GLY A 259 -3.00 -15.73 5.73
CA GLY A 259 -4.40 -15.77 5.29
C GLY A 259 -5.11 -17.05 5.73
N LYS A 260 -4.45 -18.20 5.58
CA LYS A 260 -5.01 -19.49 6.00
C LYS A 260 -5.18 -19.58 7.52
N LEU A 261 -4.17 -19.13 8.26
CA LEU A 261 -4.23 -19.09 9.72
C LEU A 261 -5.38 -18.20 10.21
N TYR A 262 -5.60 -17.06 9.58
CA TYR A 262 -6.73 -16.17 9.89
C TYR A 262 -8.09 -16.85 9.65
N GLU A 263 -8.28 -17.50 8.50
CA GLU A 263 -9.53 -18.21 8.18
C GLU A 263 -9.74 -19.42 9.10
N ASP A 264 -8.69 -20.17 9.42
CA ASP A 264 -8.77 -21.31 10.35
C ASP A 264 -9.25 -20.84 11.74
N VAL A 265 -8.60 -19.80 12.29
CA VAL A 265 -8.95 -19.20 13.58
C VAL A 265 -10.39 -18.67 13.58
N ARG A 266 -10.76 -17.92 12.54
CA ARG A 266 -12.12 -17.38 12.39
C ARG A 266 -13.17 -18.49 12.35
N SER A 267 -12.90 -19.56 11.59
CA SER A 267 -13.83 -20.69 11.45
C SER A 267 -14.04 -21.45 12.77
N TRP A 268 -13.03 -21.47 13.65
CA TRP A 268 -13.13 -22.09 14.97
C TRP A 268 -14.01 -21.27 15.90
N GLU A 269 -13.84 -19.94 15.96
CA GLU A 269 -14.71 -19.07 16.76
C GLU A 269 -16.17 -19.14 16.30
N GLU A 270 -16.43 -19.22 14.99
CA GLU A 270 -17.79 -19.40 14.46
C GLU A 270 -18.42 -20.73 14.89
N LYS A 271 -17.62 -21.82 15.01
CA LYS A 271 -18.11 -23.12 15.51
C LYS A 271 -18.38 -23.09 17.01
N ASP A 272 -17.50 -22.48 17.80
CA ASP A 272 -17.67 -22.39 19.25
C ASP A 272 -18.90 -21.56 19.62
N GLN A 273 -19.16 -20.47 18.90
CA GLN A 273 -20.39 -19.67 19.07
C GLN A 273 -21.66 -20.49 18.77
N ARG A 274 -21.64 -21.34 17.74
CA ARG A 274 -22.78 -22.21 17.41
C ARG A 274 -23.00 -23.30 18.47
N SER A 275 -21.93 -23.90 18.97
CA SER A 275 -22.00 -24.91 20.01
C SER A 275 -22.52 -24.34 21.34
N GLY A 276 -22.04 -23.17 21.76
CA GLY A 276 -22.49 -22.51 23.00
C GLY A 276 -23.96 -22.07 22.97
N SER A 277 -24.51 -21.73 21.80
CA SER A 277 -25.92 -21.36 21.67
C SER A 277 -26.89 -22.54 21.82
N LEU A 278 -26.45 -23.76 21.56
CA LEU A 278 -27.32 -24.95 21.64
C LEU A 278 -27.53 -25.41 23.09
N GLU A 279 -26.59 -25.13 24.00
CA GLU A 279 -26.70 -25.54 25.41
C GLU A 279 -27.59 -24.60 26.26
N CYS A 280 -27.76 -23.32 25.90
CA CYS A 280 -28.61 -22.39 26.66
C CYS A 280 -30.07 -22.29 26.16
N GLY A 281 -30.41 -22.85 24.99
CA GLY A 281 -31.72 -22.67 24.36
C GLY A 281 -32.83 -23.63 24.79
N GLN A 282 -32.56 -24.62 25.66
CA GLN A 282 -33.53 -25.68 25.97
C GLN A 282 -34.42 -25.46 27.19
N ILE A 283 -34.39 -24.30 27.86
CA ILE A 283 -35.21 -24.06 29.06
C ILE A 283 -35.81 -22.65 29.06
N SER A 284 -36.74 -22.34 28.16
CA SER A 284 -37.87 -21.41 28.45
C SER A 284 -38.78 -21.34 27.24
N GLY A 285 -39.93 -22.00 27.31
CA GLY A 285 -40.97 -21.91 26.30
C GLY A 285 -41.70 -20.57 26.40
N ASP A 286 -41.41 -19.65 25.48
CA ASP A 286 -42.28 -18.49 25.25
C ASP A 286 -42.51 -18.30 23.73
N PRO A 287 -43.67 -18.71 23.20
CA PRO A 287 -43.89 -18.92 21.76
C PRO A 287 -44.26 -17.67 20.94
N LYS A 288 -43.83 -16.45 21.32
CA LYS A 288 -44.23 -15.21 20.61
C LYS A 288 -43.07 -14.23 20.42
N GLY A 289 -42.01 -14.64 19.73
CA GLY A 289 -40.89 -13.77 19.35
C GLY A 289 -40.82 -13.54 17.83
N SER A 290 -41.12 -12.32 17.39
CA SER A 290 -41.01 -11.87 15.99
C SER A 290 -39.60 -12.04 15.40
N PRO A 291 -39.46 -12.30 14.08
CA PRO A 291 -38.17 -12.50 13.43
C PRO A 291 -37.29 -11.24 13.53
N GLN A 292 -36.20 -11.33 14.29
CA GLN A 292 -35.18 -10.29 14.33
C GLN A 292 -34.40 -10.28 13.01
N LYS A 293 -34.45 -9.14 12.32
CA LYS A 293 -33.67 -8.85 11.11
C LYS A 293 -32.18 -9.07 11.40
N GLY A 294 -31.52 -9.84 10.52
CA GLY A 294 -30.11 -10.22 10.60
C GLY A 294 -29.22 -9.03 10.91
N THR A 295 -28.67 -9.03 12.12
CA THR A 295 -27.68 -8.08 12.58
C THR A 295 -26.40 -8.38 11.80
N THR A 296 -25.94 -7.43 10.99
CA THR A 296 -24.60 -7.47 10.41
C THR A 296 -23.61 -7.72 11.53
N MET A 297 -22.81 -8.77 11.40
CA MET A 297 -21.83 -9.22 12.37
C MET A 297 -20.78 -8.13 12.57
N GLU A 298 -21.04 -7.20 13.50
CA GLU A 298 -20.06 -6.21 13.92
C GLU A 298 -18.90 -6.96 14.59
N CYS A 299 -17.70 -6.75 14.07
CA CYS A 299 -16.52 -7.48 14.49
C CYS A 299 -16.30 -7.27 16.01
N PRO A 300 -16.30 -8.34 16.83
CA PRO A 300 -16.25 -8.23 18.30
C PRO A 300 -14.95 -7.57 18.83
N ALA A 301 -13.95 -7.37 17.96
CA ALA A 301 -12.74 -6.62 18.25
C ALA A 301 -13.00 -5.15 18.66
N THR A 302 -14.13 -4.56 18.27
CA THR A 302 -14.47 -3.17 18.64
C THR A 302 -14.91 -3.00 20.10
N ALA A 303 -15.30 -4.07 20.80
CA ALA A 303 -15.89 -3.98 22.13
C ALA A 303 -14.88 -3.80 23.29
N ARG A 304 -13.56 -3.93 23.05
CA ARG A 304 -12.54 -4.01 24.13
C ARG A 304 -11.59 -2.82 24.30
N GLY A 305 -11.87 -1.66 23.70
CA GLY A 305 -11.15 -0.42 24.03
C GLY A 305 -9.81 -0.20 23.30
N ASP A 306 -9.45 -1.04 22.32
CA ASP A 306 -8.30 -0.81 21.43
C ASP A 306 -8.61 0.21 20.29
N GLY A 307 -9.43 1.22 20.58
CA GLY A 307 -9.92 2.20 19.60
C GLY A 307 -8.85 3.13 19.02
N CYS A 308 -7.65 3.17 19.61
CA CYS A 308 -6.57 4.09 19.22
C CYS A 308 -6.13 3.87 17.75
N HIS A 309 -5.96 2.62 17.33
CA HIS A 309 -5.50 2.28 15.98
C HIS A 309 -6.52 2.66 14.89
N CYS A 310 -7.80 2.34 15.11
CA CYS A 310 -8.87 2.74 14.19
C CYS A 310 -9.04 4.27 14.11
N SER A 311 -8.71 4.99 15.21
CA SER A 311 -8.74 6.45 15.24
C SER A 311 -7.73 7.09 14.30
N VAL A 312 -6.53 6.51 14.14
CA VAL A 312 -5.47 7.03 13.24
C VAL A 312 -5.95 7.03 11.80
N TYR A 313 -6.38 5.87 11.28
CA TYR A 313 -6.90 5.78 9.90
C TYR A 313 -8.16 6.62 9.68
N LYS A 314 -9.05 6.70 10.68
CA LYS A 314 -10.23 7.57 10.61
C LYS A 314 -9.82 9.03 10.48
N THR A 315 -8.86 9.48 11.29
CA THR A 315 -8.36 10.87 11.28
C THR A 315 -7.67 11.18 9.95
N ALA A 316 -6.77 10.32 9.49
CA ALA A 316 -6.07 10.48 8.22
C ALA A 316 -7.03 10.54 7.03
N ARG A 317 -8.06 9.68 7.01
CA ARG A 317 -9.13 9.74 6.01
C ARG A 317 -9.88 11.07 6.04
N GLN A 318 -10.21 11.61 7.21
CA GLN A 318 -10.89 12.92 7.30
C GLN A 318 -9.98 14.05 6.79
N ILE A 319 -8.69 14.01 7.12
CA ILE A 319 -7.71 14.97 6.60
C ILE A 319 -7.66 14.89 5.06
N LEU A 320 -7.54 13.69 4.48
CA LEU A 320 -7.52 13.52 3.03
C LEU A 320 -8.80 13.99 2.36
N LEU A 321 -9.97 13.80 2.96
CA LEU A 321 -11.24 14.31 2.44
C LEU A 321 -11.26 15.85 2.40
N VAL A 322 -10.69 16.51 3.41
CA VAL A 322 -10.53 17.97 3.41
C VAL A 322 -9.51 18.40 2.34
N LEU A 323 -8.35 17.72 2.27
CA LEU A 323 -7.31 18.01 1.28
C LEU A 323 -7.79 17.83 -0.16
N MET A 324 -8.71 16.90 -0.41
CA MET A 324 -9.32 16.66 -1.73
C MET A 324 -10.01 17.90 -2.28
N VAL A 325 -10.49 18.80 -1.42
CA VAL A 325 -11.07 20.09 -1.83
C VAL A 325 -10.06 21.21 -1.72
N VAL A 326 -9.34 21.27 -0.60
CA VAL A 326 -8.45 22.39 -0.27
C VAL A 326 -7.25 22.46 -1.22
N VAL A 327 -6.59 21.33 -1.52
CA VAL A 327 -5.36 21.34 -2.34
C VAL A 327 -5.66 21.71 -3.80
N PRO A 328 -6.66 21.11 -4.48
CA PRO A 328 -7.01 21.53 -5.83
C PRO A 328 -7.51 22.99 -5.87
N ALA A 329 -8.33 23.42 -4.92
CA ALA A 329 -8.77 24.81 -4.86
C ALA A 329 -7.58 25.77 -4.68
N PHE A 330 -6.68 25.47 -3.75
CA PHE A 330 -5.46 26.24 -3.54
C PHE A 330 -4.62 26.32 -4.83
N PHE A 331 -4.43 25.21 -5.54
CA PHE A 331 -3.72 25.18 -6.82
C PHE A 331 -4.40 26.02 -7.90
N VAL A 332 -5.73 25.87 -8.07
CA VAL A 332 -6.52 26.56 -9.12
C VAL A 332 -6.53 28.07 -8.91
N PHE A 333 -6.64 28.53 -7.66
CA PHE A 333 -6.80 29.94 -7.34
C PHE A 333 -5.49 30.68 -7.03
N THR A 334 -4.35 29.99 -6.94
CA THR A 334 -3.07 30.65 -6.65
C THR A 334 -2.38 31.07 -7.95
N GLU A 335 -2.03 32.36 -8.03
CA GLU A 335 -1.45 32.99 -9.21
C GLU A 335 -0.18 33.76 -8.87
N GLY A 336 0.61 34.09 -9.88
CA GLY A 336 1.83 34.90 -9.69
C GLY A 336 2.95 34.18 -8.94
N VAL A 337 2.80 32.86 -8.73
CA VAL A 337 3.85 32.02 -8.17
C VAL A 337 4.87 31.71 -9.25
N VAL A 338 6.11 32.08 -8.98
CA VAL A 338 7.25 31.87 -9.87
C VAL A 338 8.32 31.09 -9.11
N PRO A 339 8.94 30.06 -9.72
CA PRO A 339 10.09 29.39 -9.11
C PRO A 339 11.28 30.34 -8.91
N LYS A 340 11.87 30.36 -7.70
CA LYS A 340 12.98 31.26 -7.33
C LYS A 340 14.22 31.12 -8.20
N HIS A 341 14.49 29.92 -8.72
CA HIS A 341 15.65 29.71 -9.60
C HIS A 341 15.54 30.46 -10.93
N ILE A 342 14.32 30.85 -11.33
CA ILE A 342 14.10 31.73 -12.48
C ILE A 342 14.46 33.17 -12.12
N LEU A 343 14.14 33.62 -10.91
CA LEU A 343 14.43 34.99 -10.44
C LEU A 343 15.91 35.22 -10.15
N ASN A 344 16.61 34.20 -9.65
CA ASN A 344 18.04 34.31 -9.33
C ASN A 344 18.96 34.22 -10.56
N ARG A 345 18.43 33.88 -11.74
CA ARG A 345 19.20 34.01 -12.99
C ARG A 345 19.28 35.48 -13.35
N SER A 346 20.50 36.02 -13.44
CA SER A 346 20.67 37.39 -13.91
C SER A 346 20.02 37.54 -15.30
N PRO A 347 19.45 38.71 -15.62
CA PRO A 347 18.94 38.99 -16.97
C PRO A 347 19.99 38.66 -18.04
N GLU A 348 21.27 38.90 -17.74
CA GLU A 348 22.42 38.55 -18.57
C GLU A 348 22.54 37.04 -18.81
N ALA A 349 22.32 36.20 -17.80
CA ALA A 349 22.36 34.74 -17.96
C ALA A 349 21.22 34.25 -18.86
N HIS A 350 20.03 34.83 -18.74
CA HIS A 350 18.91 34.49 -19.61
C HIS A 350 19.16 34.96 -21.06
N GLN A 351 19.73 36.16 -21.22
CA GLN A 351 20.10 36.69 -22.52
C GLN A 351 21.21 35.87 -23.18
N ALA A 352 22.20 35.41 -22.40
CA ALA A 352 23.25 34.52 -22.87
C ALA A 352 22.71 33.14 -23.30
N GLU A 353 21.76 32.56 -22.56
CA GLU A 353 21.09 31.31 -22.98
C GLU A 353 20.29 31.49 -24.27
N TRP A 354 19.55 32.60 -24.41
CA TRP A 354 18.83 32.92 -25.64
C TRP A 354 19.78 33.11 -26.83
N GLN A 355 20.90 33.81 -26.63
CA GLN A 355 21.92 34.00 -27.65
C GLN A 355 22.51 32.64 -28.07
N ALA A 356 22.87 31.80 -27.11
CA ALA A 356 23.40 30.46 -27.38
C ALA A 356 22.38 29.55 -28.11
N MET A 357 21.08 29.72 -27.83
CA MET A 357 20.02 29.00 -28.55
C MET A 357 19.87 29.50 -30.00
N GLN A 358 19.94 30.81 -30.23
CA GLN A 358 19.95 31.39 -31.57
C GLN A 358 21.17 30.94 -32.37
N ASP A 359 22.36 30.93 -31.77
CA ASP A 359 23.59 30.48 -32.41
C ASP A 359 23.49 28.99 -32.82
N ARG A 360 22.85 28.15 -32.00
CA ARG A 360 22.59 26.73 -32.33
C ARG A 360 21.63 26.58 -33.50
N LEU A 361 20.56 27.38 -33.57
CA LEU A 361 19.62 27.35 -34.68
C LEU A 361 20.30 27.78 -35.99
N GLN A 362 21.09 28.85 -35.96
CA GLN A 362 21.87 29.28 -37.12
C GLN A 362 22.88 28.22 -37.57
N ALA A 363 23.52 27.54 -36.63
CA ALA A 363 24.43 26.44 -36.94
C ALA A 363 23.69 25.25 -37.60
N MET A 364 22.48 24.93 -37.13
CA MET A 364 21.64 23.89 -37.76
C MET A 364 21.19 24.28 -39.17
N ASP A 365 20.78 25.53 -39.40
CA ASP A 365 20.40 26.02 -40.73
C ASP A 365 21.59 25.98 -41.70
N ALA A 366 22.79 26.34 -41.24
CA ALA A 366 24.01 26.22 -42.02
C ALA A 366 24.34 24.76 -42.38
N GLN A 367 24.14 23.83 -41.45
CA GLN A 367 24.28 22.39 -41.72
C GLN A 367 23.27 21.91 -42.75
N VAL A 368 21.99 22.26 -42.62
CA VAL A 368 20.93 21.90 -43.59
C VAL A 368 21.23 22.47 -44.97
N ALA A 369 21.68 23.72 -45.06
CA ALA A 369 22.09 24.33 -46.32
C ALA A 369 23.27 23.60 -46.97
N SER A 370 24.28 23.19 -46.17
CA SER A 370 25.41 22.41 -46.66
C SER A 370 25.00 21.03 -47.19
N MET A 371 24.08 20.34 -46.50
CA MET A 371 23.53 19.05 -46.94
C MET A 371 22.72 19.18 -48.23
N SER A 372 21.92 20.24 -48.35
CA SER A 372 21.15 20.54 -49.57
C SER A 372 22.08 20.80 -50.76
N ALA A 373 23.16 21.54 -50.56
CA ALA A 373 24.16 21.81 -51.61
C ALA A 373 24.88 20.53 -52.07
N GLN A 374 25.23 19.63 -51.15
CA GLN A 374 25.83 18.33 -51.49
C GLN A 374 24.89 17.45 -52.32
N LEU A 375 23.59 17.45 -51.99
CA LEU A 375 22.58 16.69 -52.75
C LEU A 375 22.37 17.25 -54.17
N HIS A 376 22.39 18.58 -54.34
CA HIS A 376 22.26 19.18 -55.66
C HIS A 376 23.54 19.07 -56.50
N GLY A 377 24.72 19.04 -55.86
CA GLY A 377 26.01 18.88 -56.52
C GLY A 377 26.29 17.47 -57.05
N SER A 378 25.55 16.43 -56.61
CA SER A 378 25.70 15.06 -57.10
C SER A 378 24.76 14.70 -58.24
N ALA A 379 24.04 15.66 -58.82
CA ALA A 379 23.28 15.44 -60.04
C ALA A 379 24.26 15.10 -61.17
N HIS A 380 24.43 13.80 -61.44
CA HIS A 380 25.22 13.32 -62.57
C HIS A 380 24.72 14.02 -63.84
N PRO A 381 25.61 14.59 -64.66
CA PRO A 381 25.20 15.14 -65.95
C PRO A 381 24.45 14.05 -66.72
N PRO A 382 23.33 14.40 -67.39
CA PRO A 382 22.55 13.43 -68.14
C PRO A 382 23.49 12.70 -69.10
N ALA A 383 23.48 11.37 -69.04
CA ALA A 383 24.29 10.54 -69.93
C ALA A 383 23.91 10.87 -71.39
N PRO A 384 24.91 11.02 -72.28
CA PRO A 384 24.71 11.47 -73.66
C PRO A 384 23.89 10.49 -74.50
#